data_AF-D6AJA8-F1
#
_entry.id   AF-D6AJA8-F1
#
_cell.length_a   1.000
_cell.length_b   1.000
_cell.length_c   1.000
_cell.angle_alpha   90.00
_cell.angle_beta   90.00
_cell.angle_gamma   90.00
#
_symmetry.space_group_name_H-M   'P 1'
#
loop_
_entity.id
_entity.type
_entity.pdbx_description
1 polymer ?
#
loop_
_entity_poly.entity_id
_entity_poly.type
_entity_poly.pdbx_seq_one_letter_code
_entity_poly.pdbx_strand_id
1 'polypeptide(L)'
;MHVVARAVRRDVPESVDAYLRTRWWTRLAPGGRAPEEELERQVALLHGEAQTLVDGLREAEELRQRSHTRYLEDRGDTGAVRAETGRPPEP
;
A
#
# COMPACT_ATOMS: atom_id res chain seq x y z
N MET A 1 -0.35 2.18 6.94
CA MET A 1 0.29 3.52 6.89
C MET A 1 1.69 3.58 7.52
N HIS A 2 1.95 2.95 8.67
CA HIS A 2 3.29 3.01 9.30
C HIS A 2 4.43 2.42 8.47
N VAL A 3 4.18 1.35 7.70
CA VAL A 3 5.21 0.71 6.85
C VAL A 3 5.66 1.64 5.71
N VAL A 4 4.72 2.23 4.98
CA VAL A 4 5.02 3.20 3.90
C VAL A 4 5.71 4.44 4.46
N ALA A 5 5.24 4.96 5.60
CA ALA A 5 5.87 6.10 6.26
C ALA A 5 7.31 5.82 6.72
N ARG A 6 7.62 4.58 7.10
CA ARG A 6 8.98 4.12 7.45
C ARG A 6 9.84 3.98 6.19
N ALA A 7 9.34 3.33 5.16
CA ALA A 7 10.07 3.13 3.90
C ALA A 7 10.56 4.46 3.31
N VAL A 8 9.67 5.46 3.26
CA VAL A 8 9.99 6.79 2.71
C VAL A 8 10.91 7.60 3.61
N ARG A 9 10.69 7.59 4.94
CA ARG A 9 11.45 8.46 5.87
C ARG A 9 12.76 7.86 6.35
N ARG A 10 12.96 6.56 6.21
CA ARG A 10 14.11 5.85 6.79
C ARG A 10 14.83 5.00 5.76
N ASP A 11 14.13 4.04 5.17
CA ASP A 11 14.80 2.98 4.42
C ASP A 11 15.36 3.51 3.08
N VAL A 12 14.70 4.49 2.45
CA VAL A 12 15.21 5.20 1.26
C VAL A 12 16.42 6.10 1.58
N PRO A 13 16.35 7.02 2.56
CA PRO A 13 17.53 7.80 2.97
C PRO A 13 18.73 6.95 3.38
N GLU A 14 18.51 5.85 4.10
CA GLU A 14 19.55 4.93 4.58
C GLU A 14 20.26 4.22 3.42
N SER A 15 19.51 3.80 2.39
CA SER A 15 20.07 3.19 1.17
C SER A 15 20.92 4.18 0.36
N VAL A 16 20.46 5.44 0.24
CA VAL A 16 21.20 6.50 -0.46
C VAL A 16 22.50 6.85 0.29
N ASP A 17 22.44 6.97 1.61
CA ASP A 17 23.61 7.25 2.43
C ASP A 17 24.63 6.10 2.39
N ALA A 18 24.16 4.84 2.42
CA ALA A 18 25.00 3.66 2.24
C ALA A 18 25.72 3.69 0.88
N TYR A 19 25.04 4.04 -0.22
CA TYR A 19 25.66 4.21 -1.53
C TYR A 19 26.74 5.30 -1.53
N LEU A 20 26.44 6.47 -0.96
CA LEU A 20 27.41 7.58 -0.86
C LEU A 20 28.64 7.19 -0.04
N ARG A 21 28.46 6.42 1.05
CA ARG A 21 29.54 5.86 1.86
C ARG A 21 30.34 4.78 1.13
N THR A 22 29.68 3.94 0.34
CA THR A 22 30.36 2.85 -0.35
C THR A 22 31.19 3.38 -1.52
N ARG A 23 30.77 4.48 -2.17
CA ARG A 23 31.46 5.12 -3.30
C ARG A 23 32.83 5.70 -2.97
N TRP A 24 33.07 6.19 -1.74
CA TRP A 24 34.42 6.61 -1.34
C TRP A 24 35.28 5.41 -0.91
N TRP A 25 34.67 4.34 -0.40
CA TRP A 25 35.36 3.11 -0.01
C TRP A 25 35.75 2.25 -1.22
N THR A 26 34.95 2.13 -2.27
CA THR A 26 35.35 1.40 -3.49
C THR A 26 36.50 2.06 -4.24
N ARG A 27 36.76 3.36 -3.99
CA ARG A 27 38.01 4.02 -4.42
C ARG A 27 39.24 3.57 -3.62
N LEU A 28 39.05 2.97 -2.45
CA LEU A 28 40.09 2.46 -1.54
C LEU A 28 40.23 0.92 -1.56
N ALA A 29 39.23 0.17 -2.06
CA ALA A 29 39.27 -1.29 -2.22
C ALA A 29 38.72 -1.74 -3.59
N PRO A 30 39.57 -1.94 -4.61
CA PRO A 30 39.14 -2.41 -5.92
C PRO A 30 38.81 -3.91 -5.88
N GLY A 31 37.68 -4.34 -6.49
CA GLY A 31 37.34 -5.76 -6.69
C GLY A 31 35.91 -6.21 -6.32
N GLY A 32 35.08 -5.33 -5.75
CA GLY A 32 33.66 -5.60 -5.48
C GLY A 32 32.73 -5.23 -6.64
N ARG A 33 31.44 -5.60 -6.52
CA ARG A 33 30.36 -5.20 -7.45
C ARG A 33 30.30 -3.66 -7.53
N ALA A 34 30.01 -3.11 -8.71
CA ALA A 34 29.98 -1.66 -8.88
C ALA A 34 28.94 -1.02 -7.93
N PRO A 35 29.29 0.07 -7.22
CA PRO A 35 28.37 0.75 -6.30
C PRO A 35 27.01 1.09 -6.91
N GLU A 36 27.01 1.44 -8.20
CA GLU A 36 25.83 1.78 -8.98
C GLU A 36 24.89 0.57 -9.16
N GLU A 37 25.44 -0.61 -9.47
CA GLU A 37 24.68 -1.87 -9.59
C GLU A 37 24.08 -2.30 -8.24
N GLU A 38 24.80 -2.08 -7.14
CA GLU A 38 24.32 -2.37 -5.79
C GLU A 38 23.15 -1.45 -5.41
N LEU A 39 23.28 -0.15 -5.68
CA LEU A 39 22.21 0.83 -5.46
C LEU A 39 20.98 0.50 -6.30
N GLU A 40 21.16 0.20 -7.58
CA GLU A 40 20.06 -0.15 -8.48
C GLU A 40 19.29 -1.38 -7.96
N ARG A 41 20.01 -2.42 -7.51
CA ARG A 41 19.36 -3.60 -6.90
C ARG A 41 18.59 -3.22 -5.63
N GLN A 42 19.17 -2.42 -4.74
CA GLN A 42 18.51 -2.04 -3.48
C GLN A 42 17.26 -1.20 -3.74
N VAL A 43 17.31 -0.24 -4.66
CA VAL A 43 16.15 0.56 -5.07
C VAL A 43 15.07 -0.30 -5.71
N ALA A 44 15.44 -1.26 -6.55
CA ALA A 44 14.48 -2.18 -7.16
C ALA A 44 13.76 -3.06 -6.12
N LEU A 45 14.47 -3.53 -5.09
CA LEU A 45 13.87 -4.29 -3.98
C LEU A 45 12.88 -3.42 -3.18
N LEU A 46 13.27 -2.19 -2.84
CA LEU A 46 12.39 -1.25 -2.14
C LEU A 46 11.14 -0.91 -2.96
N HIS A 47 11.30 -0.74 -4.27
CA HIS A 47 10.18 -0.51 -5.18
C HIS A 47 9.21 -1.71 -5.22
N GLY A 48 9.74 -2.93 -5.31
CA GLY A 48 8.92 -4.16 -5.31
C GLY A 48 8.13 -4.35 -4.00
N GLU A 49 8.76 -4.08 -2.86
CA GLU A 49 8.09 -4.11 -1.56
C GLU A 49 6.99 -3.04 -1.47
N ALA A 50 7.27 -1.81 -1.90
CA ALA A 50 6.30 -0.73 -1.93
C ALA A 50 5.10 -1.04 -2.83
N GLN A 51 5.33 -1.63 -4.01
CA GLN A 51 4.26 -2.02 -4.94
C GLN A 51 3.34 -3.06 -4.29
N THR A 52 3.90 -4.08 -3.66
CA THR A 52 3.14 -5.13 -2.97
C THR A 52 2.26 -4.54 -1.86
N LEU A 53 2.77 -3.58 -1.10
CA LEU A 53 2.00 -2.89 -0.06
C LEU A 53 0.87 -2.04 -0.62
N VAL A 54 1.09 -1.34 -1.74
CA VAL A 54 0.07 -0.54 -2.42
C VAL A 54 -1.04 -1.43 -2.97
N ASP A 55 -0.69 -2.56 -3.59
CA ASP A 55 -1.65 -3.50 -4.15
C ASP A 55 -2.55 -4.09 -3.04
N GLY A 56 -1.95 -4.51 -1.91
CA GLY A 56 -2.71 -5.00 -0.77
C GLY A 56 -3.62 -3.94 -0.13
N LEU A 57 -3.18 -2.67 -0.08
CA LEU A 57 -4.02 -1.56 0.40
C LEU A 57 -5.21 -1.33 -0.54
N ARG A 58 -4.98 -1.38 -1.85
CA ARG A 58 -6.01 -1.19 -2.86
C ARG A 58 -7.06 -2.30 -2.77
N GLU A 59 -6.64 -3.56 -2.68
CA GLU A 59 -7.54 -4.70 -2.53
C GLU A 59 -8.39 -4.59 -1.26
N ALA A 60 -7.78 -4.21 -0.12
CA ALA A 60 -8.50 -4.02 1.13
C ALA A 60 -9.54 -2.89 1.04
N GLU A 61 -9.23 -1.78 0.37
CA GLU A 61 -10.18 -0.69 0.15
C GLU A 61 -11.30 -1.09 -0.81
N GLU A 62 -10.99 -1.82 -1.89
CA GLU A 62 -11.99 -2.36 -2.82
C GLU A 62 -12.95 -3.33 -2.11
N LEU A 63 -12.44 -4.17 -1.20
CA LEU A 63 -13.27 -5.02 -0.36
C LEU A 63 -14.15 -4.20 0.58
N ARG A 64 -13.60 -3.19 1.26
CA ARG A 64 -14.34 -2.31 2.17
C ARG A 64 -15.49 -1.59 1.46
N GLN A 65 -15.22 -1.04 0.27
CA GLN A 65 -16.22 -0.35 -0.54
C GLN A 65 -17.34 -1.30 -0.96
N ARG A 66 -17.00 -2.50 -1.46
CA ARG A 66 -18.01 -3.53 -1.80
C ARG A 66 -18.87 -3.93 -0.61
N SER A 67 -18.26 -4.16 0.56
CA SER A 67 -18.98 -4.47 1.79
C SER A 67 -19.89 -3.32 2.22
N HIS A 68 -19.44 -2.07 2.08
CA HIS A 68 -20.23 -0.89 2.42
C HIS A 68 -21.44 -0.74 1.48
N THR A 69 -21.23 -0.86 0.16
CA THR A 69 -22.32 -0.82 -0.82
C THR A 69 -23.38 -1.87 -0.50
N ARG A 70 -22.96 -3.13 -0.30
CA ARG A 70 -23.87 -4.23 0.06
C ARG A 70 -24.64 -3.94 1.35
N TYR A 71 -23.99 -3.35 2.35
CA TYR A 71 -24.64 -2.98 3.59
C TYR A 71 -25.69 -1.87 3.43
N LEU A 72 -25.42 -0.89 2.55
CA LEU A 72 -26.38 0.16 2.24
C LEU A 72 -27.60 -0.40 1.48
N GLU A 73 -27.37 -1.30 0.52
CA GLU A 73 -28.42 -1.99 -0.24
C GLU A 73 -29.34 -2.80 0.70
N ASP A 74 -28.76 -3.67 1.53
CA ASP A 74 -29.50 -4.56 2.44
C ASP A 74 -30.32 -3.77 3.49
N ARG A 75 -29.78 -2.64 3.96
CA ARG A 75 -30.52 -1.70 4.81
C ARG A 75 -31.66 -1.01 4.05
N GLY A 76 -31.42 -0.58 2.82
CA GLY A 76 -32.42 0.06 1.97
C GLY A 76 -33.61 -0.87 1.71
N ASP A 77 -33.33 -2.13 1.38
CA ASP A 77 -34.33 -3.17 1.16
C ASP A 77 -35.11 -3.48 2.44
N THR A 78 -34.42 -3.63 3.58
CA THR A 78 -35.08 -3.83 4.87
C THR A 78 -35.98 -2.64 5.25
N GLY A 79 -35.55 -1.42 4.92
CA GLY A 79 -36.34 -0.19 5.12
C GLY A 79 -37.59 -0.13 4.23
N ALA A 80 -37.46 -0.55 2.97
CA ALA A 80 -38.57 -0.64 2.02
C ALA A 80 -39.62 -1.68 2.46
N VAL A 81 -39.17 -2.89 2.83
CA VAL A 81 -40.05 -3.97 3.34
C VAL A 81 -40.82 -3.52 4.59
N ARG A 82 -40.16 -2.78 5.50
CA ARG A 82 -40.81 -2.24 6.70
C ARG A 82 -41.85 -1.16 6.37
N ALA A 83 -41.60 -0.32 5.37
CA ALA A 83 -42.54 0.70 4.92
C ALA A 83 -43.78 0.08 4.25
N GLU A 84 -43.60 -1.02 3.52
CA GLU A 84 -44.67 -1.74 2.84
C GLU A 84 -45.56 -2.54 3.82
N THR A 85 -44.96 -3.14 4.85
CA THR A 85 -45.68 -3.90 5.89
C THR A 85 -46.48 -2.99 6.84
N GLY A 86 -46.08 -1.73 7.00
CA GLY A 86 -46.73 -0.75 7.87
C GLY A 86 -47.89 0.03 7.23
N ARG A 87 -48.20 -0.20 5.95
CA ARG A 87 -49.27 0.51 5.24
C ARG A 87 -50.62 -0.18 5.53
N PRO A 88 -51.58 0.49 6.21
CA PRO A 88 -52.89 -0.09 6.45
C PRO A 88 -53.64 -0.28 5.11
N PRO A 89 -54.53 -1.28 5.00
CA PRO A 89 -55.31 -1.47 3.78
C PRO A 89 -56.21 -0.26 3.54
N GLU A 90 -56.12 0.31 2.34
CA GLU A 90 -57.01 1.39 1.89
C GLU A 90 -58.47 0.86 1.84
N PRO A 91 -59.46 1.65 2.31
CA PRO A 91 -60.86 1.24 2.43
C PRO A 91 -61.60 1.11 1.08
#